data_AF-A0A285XPV7-F1
#
_entry.id   AF-A0A285XPV7-F1
#
_cell.length_a   1.000
_cell.length_b   1.000
_cell.length_c   1.000
_cell.angle_alpha   90.00
_cell.angle_beta   90.00
_cell.angle_gamma   90.00
#
_symmetry.space_group_name_H-M   'P 1'
#
loop_
_entity.id
_entity.type
_entity.pdbx_description
1 polymer ?
#
loop_
_entity_poly.entity_id
_entity_poly.type
_entity_poly.pdbx_seq_one_letter_code
_entity_poly.pdbx_strand_id
1 'polypeptide(L)'
;MRGELRSTETRESEGSGDNIEAARQAAIAALDLDGFELQQINAVTSKATGETTVRAVARARDTRPHEATGSSYEDALRAFRESVPEGWQAQNVREVREG
;
A
#
# COMPACT_ATOMS: atom_id res chain seq x y z
N MET A 1 0.42 -24.03 -3.99
CA MET A 1 1.11 -22.76 -3.65
C MET A 1 0.22 -21.95 -2.75
N ARG A 2 0.73 -21.46 -1.63
CA ARG A 2 -0.01 -20.62 -0.69
C ARG A 2 0.78 -19.36 -0.38
N GLY A 3 0.09 -18.24 -0.21
CA GLY A 3 0.68 -16.97 0.19
C GLY A 3 -0.39 -16.00 0.67
N GLU A 4 -0.05 -14.73 0.64
CA GLU A 4 -0.96 -13.63 0.99
C GLU A 4 -1.00 -12.66 -0.18
N LEU A 5 -2.17 -12.05 -0.39
CA LEU A 5 -2.33 -10.90 -1.27
C LEU A 5 -2.41 -9.66 -0.39
N ARG A 6 -1.70 -8.61 -0.78
CA ARG A 6 -1.81 -7.27 -0.19
C ARG A 6 -2.32 -6.29 -1.23
N SER A 7 -3.24 -5.41 -0.84
CA SER A 7 -3.74 -4.37 -1.74
C SER A 7 -2.60 -3.41 -2.15
N THR A 8 -2.60 -3.02 -3.42
CA THR A 8 -1.71 -1.98 -3.96
C THR A 8 -2.36 -0.61 -3.95
N GLU A 9 -3.58 -0.47 -3.43
CA GLU A 9 -4.28 0.80 -3.34
C GLU A 9 -3.47 1.81 -2.51
N THR A 10 -3.35 3.02 -3.04
CA THR A 10 -2.73 4.16 -2.38
C THR A 10 -3.68 5.35 -2.37
N ARG A 11 -3.64 6.13 -1.29
CA ARG A 11 -4.32 7.42 -1.17
C ARG A 11 -3.30 8.51 -0.94
N GLU A 12 -3.56 9.65 -1.55
CA GLU A 12 -2.75 10.85 -1.39
C GLU A 12 -3.60 11.97 -0.80
N SER A 13 -2.95 12.83 -0.02
CA SER A 13 -3.55 14.02 0.55
C SER A 13 -2.51 15.13 0.58
N GLU A 14 -2.96 16.36 0.35
CA GLU A 14 -2.13 17.55 0.50
C GLU A 14 -2.64 18.42 1.63
N GLY A 15 -1.71 18.99 2.40
CA GLY A 15 -1.99 19.92 3.48
C GLY A 15 -1.03 21.10 3.42
N SER A 16 -1.56 22.30 3.65
CA SER A 16 -0.79 23.54 3.70
C SER A 16 -0.86 24.14 5.09
N GLY A 17 0.19 24.88 5.49
CA GLY A 17 0.22 25.59 6.75
C GLY A 17 1.39 26.57 6.85
N ASP A 18 1.37 27.41 7.88
CA ASP A 18 2.37 28.46 8.12
C ASP A 18 3.78 27.92 8.40
N ASN A 19 3.91 26.62 8.61
CA ASN A 19 5.17 25.90 8.72
C ASN A 19 5.00 24.42 8.30
N ILE A 20 6.11 23.70 8.21
CA ILE A 20 6.13 22.28 7.78
C ILE A 20 5.33 21.36 8.71
N GLU A 21 5.26 21.66 10.00
CA GLU A 21 4.56 20.83 10.99
C GLU A 21 3.04 20.95 10.83
N ALA A 22 2.53 22.18 10.71
CA ALA A 22 1.13 22.45 10.45
C ALA A 22 0.68 21.84 9.11
N ALA A 23 1.47 22.01 8.06
CA ALA A 23 1.22 21.43 6.75
C ALA A 23 1.17 19.89 6.80
N ARG A 24 2.09 19.28 7.55
CA ARG A 24 2.12 17.82 7.77
C ARG A 24 0.88 17.33 8.51
N GLN A 25 0.49 17.98 9.61
CA GLN A 25 -0.70 17.59 10.36
C GLN A 25 -1.96 17.69 9.50
N ALA A 26 -2.11 18.76 8.71
CA ALA A 26 -3.23 18.93 7.80
C ALA A 26 -3.26 17.82 6.72
N ALA A 27 -2.11 17.49 6.12
CA ALA A 27 -2.02 16.46 5.08
C ALA A 27 -2.40 15.07 5.64
N ILE A 28 -1.92 14.74 6.84
CA ILE A 28 -2.22 13.46 7.51
C ILE A 28 -3.68 13.40 7.97
N ALA A 29 -4.23 14.48 8.53
CA ALA A 29 -5.61 14.50 9.04
C ALA A 29 -6.65 14.29 7.93
N ALA A 30 -6.31 14.66 6.70
CA ALA A 30 -7.14 14.41 5.52
C ALA A 30 -6.97 13.00 4.93
N LEU A 31 -6.08 12.15 5.48
CA LEU A 31 -6.00 10.73 5.15
C LEU A 31 -6.81 9.89 6.14
N ASP A 32 -7.58 8.94 5.60
CA ASP A 32 -8.16 7.85 6.37
C ASP A 32 -7.07 6.83 6.73
N LEU A 33 -6.60 6.84 7.98
CA LEU A 33 -5.55 5.94 8.46
C LEU A 33 -6.09 4.68 9.15
N ASP A 34 -7.40 4.52 9.26
CA ASP A 34 -8.00 3.32 9.86
C ASP A 34 -7.88 2.12 8.89
N GLY A 35 -8.00 2.38 7.58
CA GLY A 35 -7.75 1.39 6.52
C GLY A 35 -6.37 1.46 5.86
N PHE A 36 -5.59 2.52 6.13
CA PHE A 36 -4.33 2.79 5.43
C PHE A 36 -3.15 2.96 6.38
N GLU A 37 -1.98 2.60 5.88
CA GLU A 37 -0.68 2.82 6.52
C GLU A 37 0.03 3.96 5.80
N LEU A 38 0.39 5.01 6.55
CA LEU A 38 1.18 6.12 6.04
C LEU A 38 2.55 5.61 5.56
N GLN A 39 2.88 5.89 4.31
CA GLN A 39 4.14 5.46 3.69
C GLN A 39 5.14 6.60 3.59
N GLN A 40 4.69 7.77 3.13
CA GLN A 40 5.57 8.88 2.78
C GLN A 40 4.91 10.21 3.09
N ILE A 41 5.76 11.19 3.44
CA ILE A 41 5.38 12.58 3.63
C ILE A 41 6.48 13.45 3.03
N ASN A 42 6.13 14.22 2.01
CA ASN A 42 7.06 15.06 1.26
C ASN A 42 6.61 16.52 1.28
N ALA A 43 7.55 17.45 1.47
CA ALA A 43 7.29 18.86 1.21
C ALA A 43 7.20 19.07 -0.30
N VAL A 44 6.09 19.64 -0.77
CA VAL A 44 5.83 19.92 -2.20
C VAL A 44 6.28 21.32 -2.57
N THR A 45 6.01 22.29 -1.70
CA THR A 45 6.36 23.69 -1.90
C THR A 45 6.64 24.37 -0.57
N SER A 46 7.61 25.29 -0.58
CA SER A 46 7.86 26.22 0.52
C SER A 46 7.96 27.62 -0.07
N LYS A 47 7.07 28.52 0.36
CA LYS A 47 7.03 29.92 -0.10
C LYS A 47 7.98 30.75 0.76
N ALA A 48 8.49 31.85 0.20
CA ALA A 48 9.32 32.81 0.94
C ALA A 48 8.60 33.43 2.16
N THR A 49 7.26 33.34 2.21
CA THR A 49 6.42 33.76 3.34
C THR A 49 6.40 32.77 4.50
N GLY A 50 7.05 31.61 4.39
CA GLY A 50 7.06 30.54 5.40
C GLY A 50 5.97 29.47 5.19
N GLU A 51 4.94 29.78 4.39
CA GLU A 51 3.88 28.82 4.06
C GLU A 51 4.48 27.61 3.33
N THR A 52 4.12 26.43 3.83
CA THR A 52 4.61 25.15 3.32
C THR A 52 3.44 24.27 2.94
N THR A 53 3.57 23.54 1.85
CA THR A 53 2.62 22.49 1.43
C THR A 53 3.31 21.15 1.50
N VAL A 54 2.61 20.17 2.03
CA VAL A 54 3.06 18.79 2.21
C VAL A 54 2.09 17.85 1.54
N ARG A 55 2.63 16.83 0.86
CA ARG A 55 1.87 15.69 0.35
C ARG A 55 2.17 14.47 1.20
N ALA A 56 1.12 13.83 1.68
CA ALA A 56 1.18 12.55 2.38
C ALA A 56 0.62 11.44 1.47
N VAL A 57 1.26 10.28 1.50
CA VAL A 57 0.85 9.08 0.75
C VAL A 57 0.66 7.94 1.74
N ALA A 58 -0.50 7.31 1.71
CA ALA A 58 -0.80 6.12 2.49
C ALA A 58 -1.18 4.95 1.58
N ARG A 59 -0.91 3.73 2.03
CA ARG A 59 -1.22 2.48 1.32
C ARG A 59 -2.24 1.67 2.10
N ALA A 60 -3.14 0.99 1.42
CA ALA A 60 -4.10 0.10 2.06
C ALA A 60 -3.41 -0.97 2.92
N ARG A 61 -4.05 -1.30 4.05
CA ARG A 61 -3.62 -2.38 4.95
C ARG A 61 -4.21 -3.73 4.59
N ASP A 62 -5.15 -3.76 3.64
CA ASP A 62 -5.87 -4.98 3.27
C ASP A 62 -4.91 -6.09 2.85
N THR A 63 -5.00 -7.19 3.59
CA THR A 63 -4.37 -8.45 3.24
C THR A 63 -5.41 -9.57 3.24
N ARG A 64 -5.18 -10.58 2.42
CA ARG A 64 -6.00 -11.79 2.43
C ARG A 64 -5.19 -13.02 2.04
N PRO A 65 -5.53 -14.20 2.58
CA PRO A 65 -4.90 -15.45 2.16
C PRO A 65 -5.20 -15.72 0.68
N HIS A 66 -4.25 -16.34 -0.02
CA HIS A 66 -4.44 -16.81 -1.39
C HIS A 66 -3.76 -18.14 -1.60
N GLU A 67 -4.39 -18.97 -2.42
CA GLU A 67 -3.94 -20.33 -2.67
C GLU A 67 -4.34 -20.77 -4.07
N ALA A 68 -3.44 -21.51 -4.71
CA ALA A 68 -3.70 -22.19 -5.96
C ALA A 68 -2.97 -23.53 -5.99
N THR A 69 -3.61 -24.53 -6.58
CA THR A 69 -3.09 -25.89 -6.70
C THR A 69 -2.78 -26.20 -8.17
N GLY A 70 -2.00 -27.26 -8.40
CA GLY A 70 -1.59 -27.70 -9.73
C GLY A 70 -0.97 -29.09 -9.67
N SER A 71 -0.92 -29.78 -10.80
CA SER A 71 -0.33 -31.13 -10.95
C SER A 71 1.17 -31.18 -10.67
N SER A 72 1.84 -30.04 -10.76
CA SER A 72 3.25 -29.85 -10.47
C SER A 72 3.46 -28.51 -9.75
N TYR A 73 4.65 -28.31 -9.18
CA TYR A 73 5.05 -27.03 -8.62
C TYR A 73 4.90 -25.88 -9.64
N GLU A 74 5.32 -26.11 -10.89
CA GLU A 74 5.28 -25.12 -11.97
C GLU A 74 3.84 -24.76 -12.35
N ASP A 75 2.96 -25.76 -12.46
CA ASP A 75 1.54 -25.54 -12.72
C ASP A 75 0.88 -24.77 -11.59
N ALA A 76 1.17 -25.13 -10.34
CA ALA A 76 0.62 -24.46 -9.17
C ALA A 76 1.13 -23.02 -9.04
N LEU A 77 2.39 -22.75 -9.40
CA LEU A 77 2.95 -21.39 -9.42
C LEU A 77 2.36 -20.53 -10.54
N ARG A 78 2.17 -21.09 -11.73
CA ARG A 78 1.48 -20.41 -12.83
C ARG A 78 0.05 -20.05 -12.44
N ALA A 79 -0.72 -21.03 -11.98
CA ALA A 79 -2.10 -20.81 -11.52
C ALA A 79 -2.20 -19.79 -10.39
N PHE A 80 -1.24 -19.81 -9.45
CA PHE A 80 -1.18 -18.81 -8.38
C PHE A 80 -1.00 -17.39 -8.91
N ARG A 81 -0.07 -17.19 -9.85
CA ARG A 81 0.23 -15.87 -10.44
C ARG A 81 -0.92 -15.35 -11.29
N GLU A 82 -1.52 -16.21 -12.11
CA GLU A 82 -2.64 -15.84 -12.99
C GLU A 82 -3.93 -15.51 -12.23
N SER A 83 -4.09 -16.05 -11.01
CA SER A 83 -5.24 -15.79 -10.16
C SER A 83 -5.10 -14.57 -9.24
N VAL A 84 -3.96 -13.86 -9.27
CA VAL A 84 -3.80 -12.60 -8.55
C VAL A 84 -4.65 -11.51 -9.23
N PRO A 85 -5.65 -10.92 -8.56
CA PRO A 85 -6.46 -9.88 -9.16
C PRO A 85 -5.67 -8.58 -9.37
N GLU A 86 -6.14 -7.75 -10.30
CA GLU A 86 -5.66 -6.38 -10.43
C GLU A 86 -5.84 -5.61 -9.10
N GLY A 87 -4.89 -4.73 -8.78
CA GLY A 87 -4.88 -3.99 -7.51
C GLY A 87 -4.36 -4.80 -6.32
N TRP A 88 -3.87 -6.02 -6.53
CA TRP A 88 -3.29 -6.86 -5.49
C TRP A 88 -1.89 -7.34 -5.85
N GLN A 89 -1.05 -7.49 -4.83
CA GLN A 89 0.29 -8.04 -4.96
C GLN A 89 0.46 -9.26 -4.07
N ALA A 90 0.98 -10.34 -4.65
CA ALA A 90 1.35 -11.53 -3.89
C ALA A 90 2.61 -11.33 -3.04
N GLN A 91 2.57 -11.83 -1.81
CA GLN A 91 3.66 -11.81 -0.85
C GLN A 91 3.72 -13.15 -0.11
N ASN A 92 4.88 -13.46 0.50
CA ASN A 92 5.08 -14.65 1.33
C ASN A 92 4.69 -15.98 0.66
N VAL A 93 4.84 -16.08 -0.67
CA VAL A 93 4.41 -17.24 -1.45
C VAL A 93 5.34 -18.43 -1.21
N ARG A 94 4.75 -19.58 -0.88
CA ARG A 94 5.47 -20.83 -0.60
C ARG A 94 4.78 -22.05 -1.20
N GLU A 95 5.57 -23.08 -1.49
CA GLU A 95 5.05 -24.42 -1.74
C GLU A 95 4.48 -24.99 -0.44
N VAL A 96 3.33 -25.66 -0.53
CA VAL A 96 2.75 -26.43 0.57
C VAL A 96 2.67 -27.87 0.07
N ARG A 97 3.33 -28.79 0.77
CA ARG A 97 3.22 -30.24 0.54
C ARG A 97 2.31 -30.79 1.63
N GLU A 98 1.21 -31.42 1.25
CA GLU A 98 0.43 -32.22 2.19
C GLU A 98 1.30 -33.43 2.60
N GLY A 99 1.51 -33.59 3.90
CA GLY A 99 2.32 -34.67 4.49
C GLY A 99 1.49 -35.88 4.85
#